data_AF-A0AAV6JUC5-F1
#
_entry.id   AF-A0AAV6JUC5-F1
#
_cell.length_a   1.000
_cell.length_b   1.000
_cell.length_c   1.000
_cell.angle_alpha   90.00
_cell.angle_beta   90.00
_cell.angle_gamma   90.00
#
_symmetry.space_group_name_H-M   'P 1'
#
loop_
_entity.id
_entity.type
_entity.pdbx_description
1 polymer ?
#
loop_
_entity_poly.entity_id
_entity_poly.type
_entity_poly.pdbx_seq_one_letter_code
_entity_poly.pdbx_strand_id
1 'polypeptide(L)'
;MNMYILRYVGVDESEDVQLFYYFAKSDLNPREDPLVLWLTGGPGCSSFTGFAYEVGPLNFKAVQDSGSLSTVVTNPNSWTKGASMIFVDLPVGAGFSYSRTSAAAHSTDLQTCAQAYEFMRKWLIDHPEFLSNLFYVAGDSYSGMTVPTVAHLISDGNEVGNKPFINLKGYVLGNPVTFLLGDGNYAIPFAHGMGLISDELYESLQRNCEGEYMIVDPSNAECSNDVEAYSQCISGIQTAQILEPLCGFASPKPHQFFGERRSLYDEEAELLLPEQWPCASNRVDGYRLSYVGLMMMASEKHSVLKSGDHDLIVPFLGTQAWIKSLNYSIVDDWRSWKVEGQVAGYTRSYSNGMTYATVKA
;
A
#
# COMPACT_ATOMS: atom_id res chain seq x y z
N MET A 1 -15.01 -22.63 -4.16
CA MET A 1 -15.01 -21.26 -3.60
C MET A 1 -14.00 -21.28 -2.47
N ASN A 2 -12.88 -20.57 -2.59
CA ASN A 2 -11.90 -20.52 -1.51
C ASN A 2 -12.56 -19.97 -0.26
N MET A 3 -12.33 -20.62 0.88
CA MET A 3 -12.91 -20.22 2.15
C MET A 3 -12.16 -19.00 2.66
N TYR A 4 -12.78 -17.83 2.59
CA TYR A 4 -12.26 -16.60 3.18
C TYR A 4 -12.59 -16.60 4.67
N ILE A 5 -11.59 -16.37 5.51
CA ILE A 5 -11.80 -16.16 6.94
C ILE A 5 -11.87 -14.65 7.18
N LEU A 6 -12.96 -14.22 7.82
CA LEU A 6 -13.23 -12.84 8.20
C LEU A 6 -13.48 -12.83 9.70
N ARG A 7 -12.50 -12.34 10.48
CA ARG A 7 -12.53 -12.43 11.94
C ARG A 7 -11.84 -11.23 12.58
N TYR A 8 -12.04 -11.12 13.89
CA TYR A 8 -11.34 -10.18 14.75
C TYR A 8 -10.27 -10.91 15.56
N VAL A 9 -9.18 -10.21 15.84
CA VAL A 9 -8.18 -10.60 16.85
C VAL A 9 -8.02 -9.42 17.80
N GLY A 10 -8.17 -9.68 19.10
CA GLY A 10 -7.88 -8.69 20.13
C GLY A 10 -6.38 -8.53 20.33
N VAL A 11 -5.92 -7.28 20.43
CA VAL A 11 -4.51 -6.93 20.66
C VAL A 11 -4.41 -5.89 21.77
N ASP A 12 -3.20 -5.71 22.29
CA ASP A 12 -2.86 -5.07 23.55
C ASP A 12 -3.27 -5.89 24.78
N GLU A 13 -2.66 -5.61 25.94
CA GLU A 13 -2.90 -6.37 27.19
C GLU A 13 -4.37 -6.42 27.60
N SER A 14 -5.13 -5.34 27.37
CA SER A 14 -6.55 -5.26 27.68
C SER A 14 -7.46 -5.81 26.58
N GLU A 15 -6.91 -6.15 25.42
CA GLU A 15 -7.66 -6.47 24.20
C GLU A 15 -8.72 -5.42 23.85
N ASP A 16 -8.45 -4.14 24.15
CA ASP A 16 -9.36 -3.06 23.82
C ASP A 16 -9.34 -2.72 22.34
N VAL A 17 -8.26 -3.04 21.63
CA VAL A 17 -8.17 -2.93 20.18
C VAL A 17 -8.56 -4.25 19.54
N GLN A 18 -9.50 -4.20 18.59
CA GLN A 18 -10.01 -5.36 17.85
C GLN A 18 -9.67 -5.18 16.38
N LEU A 19 -8.69 -5.93 15.90
CA LEU A 19 -8.23 -5.86 14.52
C LEU A 19 -9.01 -6.84 13.65
N PHE A 20 -9.64 -6.31 12.60
CA PHE A 20 -10.31 -7.11 11.58
C PHE A 20 -9.34 -7.54 10.50
N TYR A 21 -9.48 -8.78 10.01
CA TYR A 21 -8.66 -9.28 8.92
C TYR A 21 -9.44 -10.12 7.92
N TYR A 22 -8.92 -10.15 6.70
CA TYR A 22 -9.32 -11.00 5.60
C TYR A 22 -8.20 -12.00 5.36
N PHE A 23 -8.53 -13.29 5.29
CA PHE A 23 -7.56 -14.32 4.98
C PHE A 23 -7.97 -15.13 3.75
N ALA A 24 -7.03 -15.26 2.81
CA ALA A 24 -7.16 -16.08 1.62
C ALA A 24 -6.00 -17.09 1.55
N LYS A 25 -6.33 -18.37 1.48
CA LYS A 25 -5.34 -19.44 1.31
C LYS A 25 -4.77 -19.42 -0.11
N SER A 26 -3.54 -19.92 -0.26
CA SER A 26 -2.97 -20.20 -1.57
C SER A 26 -3.86 -21.14 -2.39
N ASP A 27 -3.91 -20.91 -3.70
CA ASP A 27 -4.61 -21.75 -4.67
C ASP A 27 -3.82 -23.05 -4.97
N LEU A 28 -2.53 -23.09 -4.63
CA LEU A 28 -1.64 -24.24 -4.86
C LEU A 28 -1.53 -25.14 -3.62
N ASN A 29 -0.57 -24.88 -2.73
CA ASN A 29 -0.34 -25.66 -1.52
C ASN A 29 -0.21 -24.75 -0.28
N PRO A 30 -1.33 -24.37 0.36
CA PRO A 30 -1.32 -23.51 1.55
C PRO A 30 -0.43 -23.97 2.71
N ARG A 31 -0.07 -25.27 2.79
CA ARG A 31 0.81 -25.78 3.86
C ARG A 31 2.29 -25.52 3.61
N GLU A 32 2.69 -25.30 2.37
CA GLU A 32 4.09 -25.12 1.96
C GLU A 32 4.34 -23.73 1.39
N ASP A 33 3.35 -23.16 0.70
CA ASP A 33 3.43 -21.85 0.09
C ASP A 33 3.62 -20.74 1.12
N PRO A 34 4.28 -19.63 0.78
CA PRO A 34 4.49 -18.52 1.70
C PRO A 34 3.22 -17.98 2.35
N LEU A 35 3.34 -17.52 3.59
CA LEU A 35 2.34 -16.73 4.29
C LEU A 35 2.77 -15.25 4.25
N VAL A 36 1.86 -14.37 3.82
CA VAL A 36 2.14 -12.94 3.66
C VAL A 36 1.14 -12.13 4.48
N LEU A 37 1.65 -11.29 5.38
CA LEU A 37 0.86 -10.23 6.01
C LEU A 37 0.88 -9.00 5.10
N TRP A 38 -0.27 -8.54 4.65
CA TRP A 38 -0.46 -7.33 3.86
C TRP A 38 -1.01 -6.19 4.71
N LEU A 39 -0.32 -5.04 4.64
CA LEU A 39 -0.67 -3.79 5.31
C LEU A 39 -0.87 -2.69 4.27
N THR A 40 -2.11 -2.24 4.07
CA THR A 40 -2.38 -1.06 3.22
C THR A 40 -2.01 0.23 3.94
N GLY A 41 -1.56 1.24 3.18
CA GLY A 41 -1.14 2.54 3.70
C GLY A 41 -2.28 3.50 4.10
N GLY A 42 -2.18 4.75 3.66
CA GLY A 42 -3.09 5.84 4.05
C GLY A 42 -2.34 6.97 4.77
N PRO A 43 -2.27 6.98 6.11
CA PRO A 43 -2.62 5.92 7.08
C PRO A 43 -4.14 5.76 7.30
N GLY A 44 -4.57 4.58 7.75
CA GLY A 44 -5.98 4.31 8.12
C GLY A 44 -6.87 3.78 6.99
N CYS A 45 -6.30 3.53 5.80
CA CYS A 45 -7.03 2.87 4.73
C CYS A 45 -7.27 1.40 5.07
N SER A 46 -8.43 0.88 4.69
CA SER A 46 -8.75 -0.54 4.88
C SER A 46 -7.90 -1.40 3.96
N SER A 47 -7.34 -2.50 4.48
CA SER A 47 -6.66 -3.52 3.67
C SER A 47 -7.62 -4.32 2.79
N PHE A 48 -8.92 -4.03 2.84
CA PHE A 48 -9.87 -4.46 1.81
C PHE A 48 -9.48 -3.97 0.42
N THR A 49 -8.79 -2.82 0.29
CA THR A 49 -8.31 -2.36 -1.01
C THR A 49 -7.30 -3.37 -1.59
N GLY A 50 -6.35 -3.80 -0.76
CA GLY A 50 -5.41 -4.86 -1.07
C GLY A 50 -6.11 -6.15 -1.47
N PHE A 51 -7.14 -6.54 -0.71
CA PHE A 51 -7.88 -7.78 -0.90
C PHE A 51 -8.72 -7.82 -2.18
N ALA A 52 -9.30 -6.69 -2.59
CA ALA A 52 -10.33 -6.67 -3.63
C ALA A 52 -10.01 -5.82 -4.87
N TYR A 53 -8.97 -4.99 -4.86
CA TYR A 53 -8.61 -4.14 -6.00
C TYR A 53 -7.16 -4.33 -6.47
N GLU A 54 -6.30 -4.86 -5.60
CA GLU A 54 -4.85 -4.90 -5.85
C GLU A 54 -4.33 -6.34 -5.99
N VAL A 55 -3.79 -6.91 -4.91
CA VAL A 55 -3.06 -8.19 -4.92
C VAL A 55 -3.90 -9.38 -4.48
N GLY A 56 -5.08 -9.15 -3.93
CA GLY A 56 -5.95 -10.19 -3.41
C GLY A 56 -6.79 -10.91 -4.48
N PRO A 57 -7.58 -11.91 -4.04
CA PRO A 57 -8.25 -12.85 -4.92
C PRO A 57 -9.47 -12.30 -5.64
N LEU A 58 -9.97 -11.13 -5.23
CA LEU A 58 -11.20 -10.55 -5.76
C LEU A 58 -10.93 -9.33 -6.63
N ASN A 59 -11.90 -9.03 -7.49
CA ASN A 59 -12.04 -7.78 -8.21
C ASN A 59 -13.53 -7.46 -8.38
N PHE A 60 -13.83 -6.24 -8.82
CA PHE A 60 -15.20 -5.83 -9.16
C PHE A 60 -15.28 -5.50 -10.64
N LYS A 61 -16.30 -6.02 -11.32
CA LYS A 61 -16.62 -5.59 -12.68
C LYS A 61 -17.15 -4.16 -12.64
N ALA A 62 -16.52 -3.27 -13.42
CA ALA A 62 -17.05 -1.94 -13.64
C ALA A 62 -18.46 -2.03 -14.25
N VAL A 63 -19.43 -1.41 -13.60
CA VAL A 63 -20.81 -1.31 -14.10
C VAL A 63 -20.94 0.07 -14.75
N GLN A 64 -21.48 0.11 -15.98
CA GLN A 64 -21.73 1.36 -16.70
C GLN A 64 -23.00 2.07 -16.22
N ASP A 65 -23.92 1.34 -15.58
CA ASP A 65 -25.19 1.86 -15.08
C ASP A 65 -25.10 2.18 -13.58
N SER A 66 -25.42 3.44 -13.23
CA SER A 66 -25.33 4.05 -11.89
C SER A 66 -26.37 3.56 -10.87
N GLY A 67 -26.70 2.27 -10.89
CA GLY A 67 -27.67 1.66 -9.98
C GLY A 67 -27.63 0.13 -9.90
N SER A 68 -26.75 -0.55 -10.66
CA SER A 68 -26.58 -2.00 -10.54
C SER A 68 -25.41 -2.33 -9.60
N LEU A 69 -25.63 -3.29 -8.70
CA LEU A 69 -24.57 -3.82 -7.83
C LEU A 69 -23.40 -4.36 -8.67
N SER A 70 -22.19 -3.93 -8.34
CA SER A 70 -20.98 -4.42 -9.00
C SER A 70 -20.82 -5.92 -8.78
N THR A 71 -20.59 -6.66 -9.87
CA THR A 71 -20.37 -8.11 -9.77
C THR A 71 -18.95 -8.39 -9.31
N VAL A 72 -18.82 -9.12 -8.19
CA VAL A 72 -17.53 -9.63 -7.72
C VAL A 72 -17.02 -10.69 -8.70
N VAL A 73 -15.77 -10.56 -9.12
CA VAL A 73 -15.06 -11.51 -9.98
C VAL A 73 -13.74 -11.92 -9.34
N THR A 74 -13.17 -13.03 -9.80
CA THR A 74 -11.84 -13.46 -9.37
C THR A 74 -10.76 -12.63 -10.05
N ASN A 75 -9.71 -12.30 -9.31
CA ASN A 75 -8.52 -11.66 -9.85
C ASN A 75 -7.59 -12.73 -10.44
N PRO A 76 -7.41 -12.80 -11.78
CA PRO A 76 -6.52 -13.77 -12.40
C PRO A 76 -5.03 -13.47 -12.09
N ASN A 77 -4.70 -12.31 -11.53
CA ASN A 77 -3.34 -11.91 -11.19
C ASN A 77 -3.14 -11.81 -9.67
N SER A 78 -3.97 -12.50 -8.90
CA SER A 78 -3.88 -12.54 -7.43
C SER A 78 -2.57 -13.17 -6.95
N TRP A 79 -2.01 -12.63 -5.87
CA TRP A 79 -0.91 -13.25 -5.12
C TRP A 79 -1.34 -14.56 -4.46
N THR A 80 -2.64 -14.77 -4.27
CA THR A 80 -3.17 -16.06 -3.77
C THR A 80 -2.89 -17.22 -4.70
N LYS A 81 -2.46 -16.98 -5.95
CA LYS A 81 -2.00 -18.05 -6.83
C LYS A 81 -0.74 -18.77 -6.34
N GLY A 82 0.02 -18.18 -5.41
CA GLY A 82 1.23 -18.79 -4.87
C GLY A 82 1.53 -18.47 -3.40
N ALA A 83 0.68 -17.70 -2.71
CA ALA A 83 0.80 -17.39 -1.27
C ALA A 83 -0.55 -17.52 -0.57
N SER A 84 -0.51 -17.81 0.72
CA SER A 84 -1.61 -17.47 1.62
C SER A 84 -1.44 -16.03 2.09
N MET A 85 -2.49 -15.23 1.99
CA MET A 85 -2.47 -13.78 2.23
C MET A 85 -3.37 -13.42 3.40
N ILE A 86 -2.85 -12.67 4.38
CA ILE A 86 -3.59 -12.05 5.49
C ILE A 86 -3.61 -10.54 5.25
N PHE A 87 -4.79 -9.95 5.08
CA PHE A 87 -4.99 -8.51 4.95
C PHE A 87 -5.57 -7.99 6.26
N VAL A 88 -4.88 -7.08 6.95
CA VAL A 88 -5.33 -6.59 8.26
C VAL A 88 -5.69 -5.12 8.18
N ASP A 89 -6.87 -4.77 8.67
CA ASP A 89 -7.27 -3.37 8.81
C ASP A 89 -6.50 -2.74 10.00
N LEU A 90 -5.52 -1.90 9.68
CA LEU A 90 -4.63 -1.24 10.64
C LEU A 90 -4.40 0.23 10.23
N PRO A 91 -4.29 1.17 11.18
CA PRO A 91 -4.45 1.07 12.64
C PRO A 91 -5.90 0.82 13.10
N VAL A 92 -6.12 0.80 14.42
CA VAL A 92 -7.47 0.84 15.00
C VAL A 92 -8.32 1.96 14.38
N GLY A 93 -9.55 1.64 13.98
CA GLY A 93 -10.45 2.55 13.26
C GLY A 93 -10.35 2.44 11.73
N ALA A 94 -9.31 1.82 11.17
CA ALA A 94 -9.25 1.50 9.74
C ALA A 94 -10.29 0.43 9.40
N GLY A 95 -11.02 0.60 8.29
CA GLY A 95 -11.99 -0.37 7.79
C GLY A 95 -13.00 -0.84 8.85
N PHE A 96 -12.89 -2.12 9.22
CA PHE A 96 -13.74 -2.73 10.24
C PHE A 96 -13.07 -2.89 11.61
N SER A 97 -11.79 -2.54 11.76
CA SER A 97 -11.11 -2.55 13.05
C SER A 97 -11.64 -1.46 13.97
N TYR A 98 -11.80 -1.77 15.26
CA TYR A 98 -12.41 -0.84 16.23
C TYR A 98 -11.80 -0.94 17.62
N SER A 99 -12.05 0.07 18.46
CA SER A 99 -11.68 0.07 19.87
C SER A 99 -12.91 -0.12 20.77
N ARG A 100 -12.72 -0.82 21.90
CA ARG A 100 -13.73 -0.99 22.96
C ARG A 100 -13.80 0.21 23.90
N THR A 101 -12.75 1.03 23.93
CA THR A 101 -12.64 2.22 24.77
C THR A 101 -12.20 3.43 23.94
N SER A 102 -12.55 4.64 24.40
CA SER A 102 -12.09 5.88 23.76
C SER A 102 -10.56 6.05 23.85
N ALA A 103 -9.94 5.54 24.91
CA ALA A 103 -8.49 5.63 25.07
C ALA A 103 -7.74 4.80 24.02
N ALA A 104 -8.29 3.63 23.65
CA ALA A 104 -7.74 2.75 22.62
C ALA A 104 -8.14 3.15 21.19
N ALA A 105 -8.87 4.25 20.99
CA ALA A 105 -9.32 4.70 19.66
C ALA A 105 -8.21 5.35 18.83
N HIS A 106 -7.05 5.62 19.44
CA HIS A 106 -5.92 6.26 18.80
C HIS A 106 -4.66 5.44 19.00
N SER A 107 -3.81 5.41 17.98
CA SER A 107 -2.53 4.71 18.03
C SER A 107 -1.48 5.52 17.28
N THR A 108 -0.28 5.54 17.83
CA THR A 108 0.94 5.99 17.14
C THR A 108 1.46 4.90 16.21
N ASP A 109 2.32 5.24 15.26
CA ASP A 109 2.95 4.26 14.36
C ASP A 109 3.61 3.10 15.12
N LEU A 110 4.30 3.40 16.23
CA LEU A 110 4.93 2.38 17.07
C LEU A 110 3.91 1.45 17.72
N GLN A 111 2.79 1.99 18.23
CA GLN A 111 1.71 1.19 18.80
C GLN A 111 1.07 0.32 17.72
N THR A 112 0.80 0.87 16.54
CA THR A 112 0.25 0.13 15.39
C THR A 112 1.17 -1.02 14.97
N CYS A 113 2.48 -0.80 14.93
CA CYS A 113 3.43 -1.87 14.61
C CYS A 113 3.50 -2.94 15.70
N ALA A 114 3.44 -2.55 16.98
CA ALA A 114 3.38 -3.49 18.11
C ALA A 114 2.10 -4.35 18.06
N GLN A 115 0.95 -3.73 17.76
CA GLN A 115 -0.34 -4.39 17.58
C GLN A 115 -0.31 -5.36 16.40
N ALA A 116 0.29 -5.00 15.26
CA ALA A 116 0.46 -5.90 14.12
C ALA A 116 1.36 -7.12 14.45
N TYR A 117 2.42 -6.89 15.22
CA TYR A 117 3.31 -7.95 15.71
C TYR A 117 2.58 -8.91 16.68
N GLU A 118 1.81 -8.38 17.63
CA GLU A 118 0.99 -9.19 18.54
C GLU A 118 -0.10 -9.96 17.79
N PHE A 119 -0.80 -9.28 16.87
CA PHE A 119 -1.78 -9.88 15.96
C PHE A 119 -1.22 -11.13 15.30
N MET A 120 -0.03 -11.03 14.69
CA MET A 120 0.56 -12.15 13.97
C MET A 120 0.89 -13.33 14.89
N ARG A 121 1.35 -13.07 16.12
CA ARG A 121 1.62 -14.15 17.09
C ARG A 121 0.34 -14.85 17.52
N LYS A 122 -0.70 -14.09 17.88
CA LYS A 122 -2.02 -14.64 18.24
C LYS A 122 -2.62 -15.42 17.07
N TRP A 123 -2.53 -14.88 15.86
CA TRP A 123 -3.02 -15.54 14.66
C TRP A 123 -2.35 -16.89 14.42
N LEU A 124 -1.02 -16.98 14.59
CA LEU A 124 -0.27 -18.24 14.44
C LEU A 124 -0.51 -19.25 15.57
N ILE A 125 -0.89 -18.79 16.77
CA ILE A 125 -1.36 -19.68 17.84
C ILE A 125 -2.67 -20.36 17.43
N ASP A 126 -3.60 -19.59 16.85
CA ASP A 126 -4.90 -20.09 16.40
C ASP A 126 -4.84 -20.88 15.08
N HIS A 127 -3.78 -20.68 14.28
CA HIS A 127 -3.57 -21.34 12.99
C HIS A 127 -2.20 -22.03 12.92
N PRO A 128 -1.97 -23.06 13.78
CA PRO A 128 -0.67 -23.70 13.92
C PRO A 128 -0.20 -24.40 12.64
N GLU A 129 -1.09 -24.68 11.70
CA GLU A 129 -0.73 -25.26 10.40
C GLU A 129 0.14 -24.34 9.53
N PHE A 130 0.23 -23.04 9.85
CA PHE A 130 1.06 -22.08 9.12
C PHE A 130 2.42 -21.77 9.76
N LEU A 131 2.75 -22.42 10.89
CA LEU A 131 3.97 -22.12 11.66
C LEU A 131 5.27 -22.36 10.87
N SER A 132 5.27 -23.32 9.93
CA SER A 132 6.43 -23.65 9.11
C SER A 132 6.56 -22.80 7.85
N ASN A 133 5.49 -22.13 7.42
CA ASN A 133 5.46 -21.41 6.15
C ASN A 133 6.49 -20.28 6.14
N LEU A 134 7.09 -20.03 4.97
CA LEU A 134 7.94 -18.85 4.78
C LEU A 134 7.09 -17.60 5.00
N PHE A 135 7.49 -16.73 5.91
CA PHE A 135 6.71 -15.55 6.27
C PHE A 135 7.28 -14.27 5.69
N TYR A 136 6.43 -13.45 5.09
CA TYR A 136 6.77 -12.12 4.59
C TYR A 136 5.78 -11.07 5.10
N VAL A 137 6.28 -9.85 5.29
CA VAL A 137 5.43 -8.68 5.52
C VAL A 137 5.41 -7.86 4.23
N ALA A 138 4.24 -7.42 3.79
CA ALA A 138 4.09 -6.65 2.57
C ALA A 138 3.14 -5.47 2.79
N GLY A 139 3.26 -4.45 1.96
CA GLY A 139 2.36 -3.31 1.99
C GLY A 139 2.73 -2.25 0.98
N ASP A 140 1.94 -1.19 0.96
CA ASP A 140 2.08 -0.09 0.02
C ASP A 140 1.92 1.30 0.67
N SER A 141 2.36 2.35 -0.02
CA SER A 141 2.17 3.73 0.40
C SER A 141 2.75 3.99 1.81
N TYR A 142 1.95 4.51 2.75
CA TYR A 142 2.35 4.75 4.15
C TYR A 142 2.93 3.52 4.85
N SER A 143 2.62 2.31 4.37
CA SER A 143 3.20 1.08 4.92
C SER A 143 4.71 0.96 4.68
N GLY A 144 5.32 1.86 3.90
CA GLY A 144 6.77 2.04 3.89
C GLY A 144 7.37 2.34 5.26
N MET A 145 6.60 2.92 6.19
CA MET A 145 6.99 3.13 7.59
C MET A 145 6.71 1.90 8.47
N THR A 146 5.57 1.26 8.29
CA THR A 146 5.08 0.21 9.20
C THR A 146 5.67 -1.16 8.90
N VAL A 147 5.78 -1.55 7.63
CA VAL A 147 6.25 -2.88 7.22
C VAL A 147 7.68 -3.17 7.68
N PRO A 148 8.68 -2.28 7.49
CA PRO A 148 10.03 -2.51 8.03
C PRO A 148 10.04 -2.61 9.55
N THR A 149 9.23 -1.79 10.24
CA THR A 149 9.13 -1.78 11.71
C THR A 149 8.53 -3.09 12.22
N VAL A 150 7.45 -3.59 11.60
CA VAL A 150 6.85 -4.89 11.95
C VAL A 150 7.82 -6.04 11.69
N ALA A 151 8.51 -6.04 10.55
CA ALA A 151 9.52 -7.05 10.24
C ALA A 151 10.66 -7.04 11.28
N HIS A 152 11.08 -5.86 11.73
CA HIS A 152 12.10 -5.71 12.78
C HIS A 152 11.60 -6.25 14.13
N LEU A 153 10.39 -5.89 14.57
CA LEU A 153 9.79 -6.41 15.80
C LEU A 153 9.68 -7.95 15.80
N ILE A 154 9.37 -8.55 14.64
CA ILE A 154 9.34 -10.00 14.47
C ILE A 154 10.74 -10.60 14.63
N SER A 155 11.75 -10.00 14.00
CA SER A 155 13.15 -10.42 14.10
C SER A 155 13.64 -10.40 15.54
N ASP A 156 13.51 -9.26 16.22
CA ASP A 156 13.92 -9.09 17.62
C ASP A 156 13.17 -10.05 18.54
N GLY A 157 11.86 -10.22 18.30
CA GLY A 157 11.03 -11.16 19.02
C GLY A 157 11.50 -12.61 18.87
N ASN A 158 11.94 -13.01 17.68
CA ASN A 158 12.50 -14.32 17.45
C ASN A 158 13.86 -14.51 18.15
N GLU A 159 14.72 -13.49 18.12
CA GLU A 159 16.05 -13.52 18.77
C GLU A 159 15.95 -13.70 20.29
N VAL A 160 15.02 -13.01 20.94
CA VAL A 160 14.78 -13.15 22.40
C VAL A 160 13.95 -14.39 22.76
N GLY A 161 13.55 -15.19 21.77
CA GLY A 161 12.91 -16.49 21.99
C GLY A 161 11.39 -16.45 22.19
N ASN A 162 10.73 -15.34 21.85
CA ASN A 162 9.26 -15.24 21.93
C ASN A 162 8.60 -16.32 21.05
N LYS A 163 7.49 -16.89 21.54
CA LYS A 163 6.72 -17.94 20.85
C LYS A 163 5.38 -17.42 20.33
N PRO A 164 4.84 -17.99 19.24
CA PRO A 164 5.49 -18.94 18.32
C PRO A 164 6.67 -18.30 17.55
N PHE A 165 7.64 -19.10 17.11
CA PHE A 165 8.68 -18.58 16.21
C PHE A 165 8.06 -18.26 14.85
N ILE A 166 8.34 -17.07 14.31
CA ILE A 166 7.82 -16.66 13.00
C ILE A 166 8.93 -16.82 11.97
N ASN A 167 8.73 -17.65 10.95
CA ASN A 167 9.75 -17.96 9.93
C ASN A 167 9.91 -16.80 8.90
N LEU A 168 10.22 -15.61 9.40
CA LEU A 168 10.40 -14.39 8.61
C LEU A 168 11.55 -14.55 7.60
N LYS A 169 11.27 -14.23 6.34
CA LYS A 169 12.23 -14.24 5.23
C LYS A 169 12.50 -12.87 4.64
N GLY A 170 11.56 -11.95 4.77
CA GLY A 170 11.74 -10.61 4.23
C GLY A 170 10.48 -9.78 4.20
N TYR A 171 10.54 -8.68 3.46
CA TYR A 171 9.40 -7.83 3.22
C TYR A 171 9.32 -7.27 1.80
N VAL A 172 8.11 -6.88 1.38
CA VAL A 172 7.83 -6.30 0.06
C VAL A 172 7.10 -4.97 0.20
N LEU A 173 7.59 -3.92 -0.45
CA LEU A 173 7.01 -2.57 -0.37
C LEU A 173 6.69 -2.02 -1.75
N GLY A 174 5.43 -1.61 -1.96
CA GLY A 174 4.97 -0.92 -3.17
C GLY A 174 4.81 0.57 -2.95
N ASN A 175 5.44 1.39 -3.78
CA ASN A 175 5.38 2.85 -3.72
C ASN A 175 5.53 3.38 -2.27
N PRO A 176 6.62 3.00 -1.55
CA PRO A 176 6.70 3.21 -0.13
C PRO A 176 7.03 4.66 0.24
N VAL A 177 6.20 5.24 1.11
CA VAL A 177 6.55 6.45 1.86
C VAL A 177 7.46 6.06 3.00
N THR A 178 8.63 6.69 3.07
CA THR A 178 9.61 6.48 4.15
C THR A 178 10.00 7.77 4.85
N PHE A 179 9.78 8.91 4.20
CA PHE A 179 9.98 10.22 4.76
C PHE A 179 9.01 11.21 4.12
N LEU A 180 7.81 11.35 4.72
CA LEU A 180 6.67 12.13 4.17
C LEU A 180 7.07 13.45 3.50
N LEU A 181 7.83 14.30 4.20
CA LEU A 181 8.18 15.62 3.70
C LEU A 181 9.20 15.55 2.57
N GLY A 182 10.26 14.74 2.72
CA GLY A 182 11.28 14.65 1.68
C GLY A 182 10.84 13.85 0.46
N ASP A 183 10.02 12.81 0.63
CA ASP A 183 9.40 12.07 -0.48
C ASP A 183 8.48 13.00 -1.29
N GLY A 184 7.72 13.87 -0.61
CA GLY A 184 6.86 14.87 -1.23
C GLY A 184 7.61 15.91 -2.09
N ASN A 185 8.84 16.26 -1.71
CA ASN A 185 9.68 17.16 -2.52
C ASN A 185 10.04 16.58 -3.91
N TYR A 186 9.84 15.28 -4.15
CA TYR A 186 10.06 14.66 -5.46
C TYR A 186 8.86 14.74 -6.40
N ALA A 187 7.70 15.24 -5.95
CA ALA A 187 6.51 15.37 -6.80
C ALA A 187 6.72 16.38 -7.95
N ILE A 188 7.35 17.53 -7.67
CA ILE A 188 7.67 18.55 -8.68
C ILE A 188 8.67 18.08 -9.75
N PRO A 189 9.86 17.52 -9.41
CA PRO A 189 10.77 17.00 -10.44
C PRO A 189 10.17 15.81 -11.20
N PHE A 190 9.32 15.00 -10.57
CA PHE A 190 8.55 13.98 -11.27
C PHE A 190 7.57 14.59 -12.27
N ALA A 191 6.76 15.56 -11.85
CA ALA A 191 5.79 16.23 -12.71
C ALA A 191 6.47 16.90 -13.91
N HIS A 192 7.65 17.50 -13.71
CA HIS A 192 8.48 18.01 -14.79
C HIS A 192 8.94 16.90 -15.74
N GLY A 193 9.50 15.81 -15.20
CA GLY A 193 9.94 14.66 -15.99
C GLY A 193 8.83 13.98 -16.80
N MET A 194 7.58 14.07 -16.33
CA MET A 194 6.39 13.56 -17.03
C MET A 194 5.70 14.61 -17.92
N GLY A 195 6.25 15.82 -18.03
CA GLY A 195 5.71 16.90 -18.88
C GLY A 195 4.40 17.50 -18.37
N LEU A 196 4.11 17.39 -17.08
CA LEU A 196 2.89 17.95 -16.45
C LEU A 196 3.04 19.44 -16.12
N ILE A 197 4.28 19.93 -16.03
CA ILE A 197 4.62 21.35 -15.84
C ILE A 197 5.69 21.77 -16.86
N SER A 198 5.74 23.07 -17.18
CA SER A 198 6.71 23.61 -18.14
C SER A 198 8.11 23.76 -17.55
N ASP A 199 9.11 23.87 -18.42
CA ASP A 199 10.50 24.12 -18.02
C ASP A 199 10.62 25.43 -17.23
N GLU A 200 9.89 26.49 -17.63
CA GLU A 200 9.94 27.78 -16.96
C GLU A 200 9.41 27.73 -15.52
N LEU A 201 8.30 27.01 -15.31
CA LEU A 201 7.74 26.82 -13.97
C LEU A 201 8.68 25.97 -13.10
N TYR A 202 9.24 24.89 -13.66
CA TYR A 202 10.18 24.06 -12.94
C TYR A 202 11.46 24.81 -12.55
N GLU A 203 12.05 25.59 -13.46
CA GLU A 203 13.22 26.43 -13.18
C GLU A 203 12.92 27.55 -12.17
N SER A 204 11.69 28.08 -12.16
CA SER A 204 11.24 29.03 -11.14
C SER A 204 11.14 28.37 -9.76
N LEU A 205 10.46 27.21 -9.67
CA LEU A 205 10.35 26.40 -8.46
C LEU A 205 11.71 26.04 -7.88
N GLN A 206 12.65 25.59 -8.71
CA GLN A 206 14.01 25.25 -8.26
C GLN A 206 14.74 26.47 -7.67
N ARG A 207 14.64 27.64 -8.31
CA ARG A 207 15.32 28.85 -7.85
C ARG A 207 14.69 29.45 -6.60
N ASN A 208 13.36 29.48 -6.52
CA ASN A 208 12.66 30.22 -5.49
C ASN A 208 12.39 29.39 -4.23
N CYS A 209 12.28 28.06 -4.36
CA CYS A 209 11.99 27.15 -3.25
C CYS A 209 13.20 26.32 -2.77
N GLU A 210 14.33 26.33 -3.50
CA GLU A 210 15.58 25.66 -3.11
C GLU A 210 15.44 24.15 -2.79
N GLY A 211 14.46 23.48 -3.42
CA GLY A 211 14.19 22.05 -3.21
C GLY A 211 13.23 21.73 -2.06
N GLU A 212 12.71 22.74 -1.35
CA GLU A 212 11.74 22.59 -0.27
C GLU A 212 10.35 23.09 -0.70
N TYR A 213 9.49 22.14 -1.06
CA TYR A 213 8.17 22.41 -1.65
C TYR A 213 7.01 22.10 -0.70
N MET A 214 7.24 21.21 0.27
CA MET A 214 6.18 20.74 1.18
C MET A 214 5.89 21.72 2.32
N ILE A 215 6.91 22.40 2.83
CA ILE A 215 6.79 23.41 3.89
C ILE A 215 7.40 24.70 3.39
N VAL A 216 6.60 25.47 2.67
CA VAL A 216 7.01 26.77 2.12
C VAL A 216 6.96 27.84 3.22
N ASP A 217 8.01 28.64 3.34
CA ASP A 217 8.03 29.83 4.20
C ASP A 217 6.95 30.82 3.70
N PRO A 218 5.94 31.18 4.53
CA PRO A 218 4.89 32.11 4.13
C PRO A 218 5.38 33.50 3.70
N SER A 219 6.60 33.88 4.11
CA SER A 219 7.24 35.14 3.69
C SER A 219 7.89 35.05 2.30
N ASN A 220 8.15 33.84 1.80
CA ASN A 220 8.65 33.59 0.45
C ASN A 220 7.48 33.55 -0.55
N ALA A 221 7.04 34.74 -0.94
CA ALA A 221 5.92 34.92 -1.88
C ALA A 221 6.22 34.31 -3.26
N GLU A 222 7.48 34.34 -3.71
CA GLU A 222 7.87 33.78 -5.01
C GLU A 222 7.70 32.26 -5.04
N CYS A 223 8.22 31.55 -4.03
CA CYS A 223 8.03 30.10 -3.92
C CYS A 223 6.55 29.74 -3.72
N SER A 224 5.82 30.50 -2.89
CA SER A 224 4.40 30.26 -2.63
C SER A 224 3.56 30.34 -3.92
N ASN A 225 3.81 31.36 -4.74
CA ASN A 225 3.14 31.51 -6.04
C ASN A 225 3.50 30.39 -7.02
N ASP A 226 4.76 29.97 -7.04
CA ASP A 226 5.21 28.88 -7.91
C ASP A 226 4.59 27.53 -7.51
N VAL A 227 4.50 27.23 -6.21
CA VAL A 227 3.85 26.02 -5.69
C VAL A 227 2.33 26.06 -5.94
N GLU A 228 1.71 27.22 -5.88
CA GLU A 228 0.31 27.40 -6.27
C GLU A 228 0.10 27.14 -7.76
N ALA A 229 0.96 27.67 -8.62
CA ALA A 229 0.92 27.41 -10.06
C ALA A 229 1.11 25.91 -10.38
N TYR A 230 2.05 25.23 -9.71
CA TYR A 230 2.19 23.77 -9.78
C TYR A 230 0.89 23.05 -9.40
N SER A 231 0.28 23.44 -8.28
CA SER A 231 -0.96 22.84 -7.78
C SER A 231 -2.12 23.01 -8.79
N GLN A 232 -2.18 24.15 -9.48
CA GLN A 232 -3.17 24.38 -10.54
C GLN A 232 -2.93 23.47 -11.74
N CYS A 233 -1.68 23.30 -12.18
CA CYS A 233 -1.32 22.42 -13.30
C CYS A 233 -1.76 20.97 -13.06
N ILE A 234 -1.60 20.46 -11.83
CA ILE A 234 -1.93 19.06 -11.51
C ILE A 234 -3.36 18.85 -10.99
N SER A 235 -4.16 19.89 -10.82
CA SER A 235 -5.48 19.84 -10.16
C SER A 235 -6.50 18.88 -10.80
N GLY A 236 -6.34 18.57 -12.10
CA GLY A 236 -7.19 17.63 -12.84
C GLY A 236 -6.60 16.23 -13.01
N ILE A 237 -5.46 15.93 -12.39
CA ILE A 237 -4.70 14.69 -12.57
C ILE A 237 -5.01 13.72 -11.43
N GLN A 238 -5.21 12.44 -11.75
CA GLN A 238 -5.22 11.38 -10.74
C GLN A 238 -3.79 11.17 -10.23
N THR A 239 -3.47 11.73 -9.06
CA THR A 239 -2.08 11.76 -8.58
C THR A 239 -1.55 10.37 -8.22
N ALA A 240 -2.40 9.41 -7.86
CA ALA A 240 -1.97 8.02 -7.63
C ALA A 240 -1.60 7.28 -8.92
N GLN A 241 -2.11 7.74 -10.08
CA GLN A 241 -1.78 7.22 -11.40
C GLN A 241 -2.10 8.29 -12.45
N ILE A 242 -1.08 9.04 -12.88
CA ILE A 242 -1.26 10.23 -13.74
C ILE A 242 -1.87 9.96 -15.13
N LEU A 243 -1.93 8.70 -15.57
CA LEU A 243 -2.57 8.30 -16.84
C LEU A 243 -4.05 7.96 -16.69
N GLU A 244 -4.54 7.78 -15.46
CA GLU A 244 -5.93 7.44 -15.18
C GLU A 244 -6.80 8.71 -15.05
N PRO A 245 -8.10 8.62 -15.37
CA PRO A 245 -9.02 9.73 -15.15
C PRO A 245 -9.15 10.03 -13.65
N LEU A 246 -9.27 11.32 -13.32
CA LEU A 246 -9.59 11.74 -11.97
C LEU A 246 -11.04 11.33 -11.63
N CYS A 247 -11.20 10.51 -10.61
CA CYS A 247 -12.48 9.97 -10.14
C CYS A 247 -12.80 10.51 -8.74
N GLY A 248 -14.07 10.76 -8.47
CA GLY A 248 -14.51 11.15 -7.12
C GLY A 248 -14.30 10.01 -6.12
N PHE A 249 -13.85 10.33 -4.91
CA PHE A 249 -13.83 9.37 -3.81
C PHE A 249 -15.27 9.11 -3.32
N ALA A 250 -15.68 7.86 -3.43
CA ALA A 250 -16.88 7.35 -2.80
C ALA A 250 -16.67 7.31 -1.27
N SER A 251 -17.03 8.39 -0.57
CA SER A 251 -17.07 8.42 0.90
C SER A 251 -18.51 8.27 1.40
N PRO A 252 -18.76 7.50 2.48
CA PRO A 252 -20.02 7.60 3.21
C PRO A 252 -20.27 9.07 3.61
N LYS A 253 -21.54 9.51 3.60
CA LYS A 253 -21.89 10.84 4.15
C LYS A 253 -21.37 10.95 5.59
N PRO A 254 -20.76 12.07 5.98
CA PRO A 254 -20.42 12.31 7.38
C PRO A 254 -21.70 12.60 8.17
N HIS A 255 -22.32 11.58 8.78
CA HIS A 255 -23.44 11.76 9.70
C HIS A 255 -23.18 11.13 11.06
N GLN A 256 -23.24 12.00 12.07
CA GLN A 256 -23.41 11.76 13.52
C GLN A 256 -22.84 10.44 14.06
N PHE A 257 -21.64 10.55 14.62
CA PHE A 257 -20.85 9.54 15.35
C PHE A 257 -21.51 8.92 16.60
N PHE A 258 -22.83 8.97 16.77
CA PHE A 258 -23.48 8.39 17.95
C PHE A 258 -24.61 7.45 17.57
N GLY A 259 -24.26 6.15 17.56
CA GLY A 259 -25.11 5.10 18.06
C GLY A 259 -26.13 4.56 17.07
N GLU A 260 -25.69 3.76 16.11
CA GLU A 260 -26.47 2.62 15.62
C GLU A 260 -25.53 1.56 15.02
N ARG A 261 -25.86 0.28 15.26
CA ARG A 261 -25.03 -0.86 14.83
C ARG A 261 -24.96 -0.86 13.31
N ARG A 262 -23.76 -0.96 12.73
CA ARG A 262 -23.57 -1.28 11.31
C ARG A 262 -24.27 -2.61 11.01
N SER A 263 -25.43 -2.55 10.37
CA SER A 263 -26.15 -3.70 9.84
C SER A 263 -25.65 -4.00 8.43
N LEU A 264 -25.53 -5.28 8.06
CA LEU A 264 -25.30 -5.72 6.68
C LEU A 264 -26.50 -5.44 5.75
N TYR A 265 -27.57 -4.85 6.28
CA TYR A 265 -28.82 -4.53 5.59
C TYR A 265 -29.16 -3.04 5.60
N ASP A 266 -28.17 -2.14 5.66
CA ASP A 266 -28.47 -0.73 5.36
C ASP A 266 -28.79 -0.60 3.87
N GLU A 267 -30.08 -0.40 3.60
CA GLU A 267 -30.62 0.05 2.34
C GLU A 267 -29.87 1.31 1.89
N GLU A 268 -29.34 1.25 0.66
CA GLU A 268 -28.83 2.39 -0.13
C GLU A 268 -28.14 3.49 0.70
N ALA A 269 -26.86 3.28 1.01
CA ALA A 269 -25.99 4.41 1.32
C ALA A 269 -26.04 5.37 0.12
N GLU A 270 -26.78 6.47 0.25
CA GLU A 270 -26.82 7.55 -0.74
C GLU A 270 -25.42 8.13 -0.89
N LEU A 271 -24.65 7.59 -1.83
CA LEU A 271 -23.42 8.18 -2.33
C LEU A 271 -23.78 9.37 -3.21
N LEU A 272 -23.24 10.54 -2.90
CA LEU A 272 -23.30 11.70 -3.79
C LEU A 272 -22.44 11.39 -5.02
N LEU A 273 -23.08 10.98 -6.12
CA LEU A 273 -22.42 10.76 -7.40
C LEU A 273 -22.65 11.98 -8.32
N PRO A 274 -21.60 12.71 -8.73
CA PRO A 274 -21.72 13.75 -9.75
C PRO A 274 -22.17 13.18 -11.10
N GLU A 275 -22.93 13.96 -11.86
CA GLU A 275 -23.69 13.57 -13.07
C GLU A 275 -22.86 13.08 -14.29
N GLN A 276 -21.53 13.03 -14.23
CA GLN A 276 -20.68 12.49 -15.31
C GLN A 276 -19.53 11.68 -14.74
N TRP A 277 -19.59 10.35 -14.90
CA TRP A 277 -18.59 9.40 -14.42
C TRP A 277 -17.71 8.90 -15.58
N PRO A 278 -16.55 9.52 -15.87
CA PRO A 278 -15.60 8.99 -16.85
C PRO A 278 -14.96 7.65 -16.43
N CYS A 279 -15.16 7.22 -15.18
CA CYS A 279 -14.46 6.10 -14.56
C CYS A 279 -15.13 4.73 -14.75
N ALA A 280 -16.07 4.61 -15.70
CA ALA A 280 -16.72 3.34 -16.07
C ALA A 280 -15.90 2.52 -17.08
N SER A 281 -14.56 2.65 -17.07
CA SER A 281 -13.69 2.02 -18.06
C SER A 281 -12.90 0.83 -17.47
N ASN A 282 -12.93 -0.30 -18.17
CA ASN A 282 -12.28 -1.57 -17.84
C ASN A 282 -10.74 -1.51 -17.99
N ARG A 283 -10.03 -0.62 -17.28
CA ARG A 283 -8.57 -0.47 -17.46
C ARG A 283 -7.79 -0.50 -16.15
N VAL A 284 -8.00 -1.56 -15.40
CA VAL A 284 -7.19 -1.90 -14.23
C VAL A 284 -5.97 -2.78 -14.62
N ASP A 285 -5.75 -3.05 -15.91
CA ASP A 285 -4.81 -4.08 -16.37
C ASP A 285 -3.31 -3.71 -16.25
N GLY A 286 -2.95 -2.43 -16.24
CA GLY A 286 -1.56 -1.97 -16.12
C GLY A 286 -0.96 -2.21 -14.73
N TYR A 287 -1.70 -1.90 -13.66
CA TYR A 287 -1.27 -2.22 -12.29
C TYR A 287 -1.18 -3.74 -12.05
N ARG A 288 -2.09 -4.53 -12.63
CA ARG A 288 -2.31 -5.96 -12.33
C ARG A 288 -1.18 -6.90 -12.72
N LEU A 289 -0.53 -6.72 -13.87
CA LEU A 289 0.50 -7.67 -14.37
C LEU A 289 1.84 -7.52 -13.63
N SER A 290 2.08 -6.36 -13.03
CA SER A 290 3.32 -6.10 -12.32
C SER A 290 3.45 -6.93 -11.04
N TYR A 291 2.38 -6.99 -10.24
CA TYR A 291 2.34 -7.61 -8.93
C TYR A 291 2.71 -9.10 -8.96
N VAL A 292 2.33 -9.86 -9.99
CA VAL A 292 2.56 -11.33 -10.06
C VAL A 292 4.04 -11.67 -10.23
N GLY A 293 4.76 -10.98 -11.13
CA GLY A 293 6.19 -11.24 -11.35
C GLY A 293 7.06 -10.92 -10.12
N LEU A 294 6.58 -10.06 -9.23
CA LEU A 294 7.29 -9.60 -8.05
C LEU A 294 7.28 -10.59 -6.89
N MET A 295 6.24 -11.40 -6.74
CA MET A 295 6.24 -12.45 -5.72
C MET A 295 7.32 -13.49 -6.02
N MET A 296 7.55 -13.82 -7.30
CA MET A 296 8.67 -14.67 -7.73
C MET A 296 10.03 -14.02 -7.47
N MET A 297 10.15 -12.69 -7.48
CA MET A 297 11.39 -12.00 -7.11
C MET A 297 11.61 -11.94 -5.59
N ALA A 298 10.53 -11.89 -4.80
CA ALA A 298 10.58 -11.86 -3.34
C ALA A 298 10.97 -13.22 -2.73
N SER A 299 10.64 -14.34 -3.38
CA SER A 299 10.98 -15.68 -2.89
C SER A 299 12.49 -15.97 -2.81
N GLU A 300 13.34 -15.14 -3.42
CA GLU A 300 14.80 -15.28 -3.44
C GLU A 300 15.55 -14.19 -2.64
N LYS A 301 14.86 -13.19 -2.08
CA LYS A 301 15.50 -11.97 -1.53
C LYS A 301 14.88 -11.50 -0.20
N HIS A 302 15.70 -10.89 0.65
CA HIS A 302 15.28 -10.42 1.99
C HIS A 302 14.41 -9.14 1.96
N SER A 303 14.55 -8.29 0.95
CA SER A 303 13.66 -7.13 0.79
C SER A 303 13.49 -6.73 -0.67
N VAL A 304 12.24 -6.51 -1.07
CA VAL A 304 11.88 -6.04 -2.42
C VAL A 304 11.11 -4.73 -2.31
N LEU A 305 11.67 -3.68 -2.90
CA LEU A 305 11.06 -2.37 -3.01
C LEU A 305 10.64 -2.17 -4.46
N LYS A 306 9.45 -1.63 -4.68
CA LYS A 306 8.98 -1.30 -6.04
C LYS A 306 8.28 0.04 -6.08
N SER A 307 8.33 0.68 -7.24
CA SER A 307 7.55 1.88 -7.52
C SER A 307 6.91 1.76 -8.90
N GLY A 308 5.60 1.97 -9.00
CA GLY A 308 4.96 2.33 -10.26
C GLY A 308 5.55 3.62 -10.81
N ASP A 309 5.91 3.65 -12.09
CA ASP A 309 6.58 4.80 -12.72
C ASP A 309 5.64 5.97 -13.06
N HIS A 310 4.35 5.85 -12.75
CA HIS A 310 3.32 6.87 -12.98
C HIS A 310 2.60 7.32 -11.69
N ASP A 311 3.14 6.98 -10.52
CA ASP A 311 2.62 7.46 -9.22
C ASP A 311 3.27 8.80 -8.87
N LEU A 312 2.45 9.87 -8.81
CA LEU A 312 2.88 11.22 -8.42
C LEU A 312 2.79 11.42 -6.89
N ILE A 313 2.01 10.62 -6.16
CA ILE A 313 1.93 10.70 -4.70
C ILE A 313 3.21 10.19 -4.06
N VAL A 314 3.72 9.05 -4.55
CA VAL A 314 5.00 8.48 -4.13
C VAL A 314 5.90 8.24 -5.33
N PRO A 315 6.52 9.31 -5.88
CA PRO A 315 7.35 9.20 -7.06
C PRO A 315 8.51 8.23 -6.86
N PHE A 316 8.78 7.42 -7.87
CA PHE A 316 9.91 6.49 -7.89
C PHE A 316 11.25 7.21 -7.66
N LEU A 317 11.35 8.51 -8.02
CA LEU A 317 12.50 9.37 -7.77
C LEU A 317 12.82 9.49 -6.28
N GLY A 318 11.80 9.69 -5.43
CA GLY A 318 11.97 9.76 -3.98
C GLY A 318 12.46 8.43 -3.42
N THR A 319 11.86 7.33 -3.89
CA THR A 319 12.30 5.98 -3.52
C THR A 319 13.77 5.72 -3.87
N GLN A 320 14.19 6.09 -5.08
CA GLN A 320 15.58 5.97 -5.50
C GLN A 320 16.54 6.84 -4.68
N ALA A 321 16.11 8.05 -4.32
CA ALA A 321 16.94 8.99 -3.59
C ALA A 321 17.28 8.49 -2.17
N TRP A 322 16.30 8.02 -1.40
CA TRP A 322 16.58 7.48 -0.07
C TRP A 322 17.29 6.12 -0.14
N ILE A 323 17.01 5.28 -1.14
CA ILE A 323 17.79 4.04 -1.35
C ILE A 323 19.28 4.37 -1.56
N LYS A 324 19.56 5.42 -2.34
CA LYS A 324 20.92 5.91 -2.56
C LYS A 324 21.56 6.43 -1.27
N SER A 325 20.80 7.07 -0.38
CA SER A 325 21.32 7.58 0.90
C SER A 325 21.72 6.48 1.89
N LEU A 326 21.16 5.28 1.76
CA LEU A 326 21.57 4.09 2.53
C LEU A 326 22.99 3.61 2.20
N ASN A 327 23.56 4.05 1.08
CA ASN A 327 24.97 3.82 0.71
C ASN A 327 25.39 2.33 0.64
N TYR A 328 24.47 1.45 0.24
CA TYR A 328 24.81 0.06 -0.06
C TYR A 328 25.47 -0.10 -1.43
N SER A 329 26.41 -1.03 -1.56
CA SER A 329 27.07 -1.31 -2.83
C SER A 329 26.10 -1.98 -3.81
N ILE A 330 26.17 -1.60 -5.08
CA ILE A 330 25.38 -2.20 -6.15
C ILE A 330 26.01 -3.56 -6.51
N VAL A 331 25.21 -4.62 -6.47
CA VAL A 331 25.62 -5.99 -6.81
C VAL A 331 25.22 -6.34 -8.24
N ASP A 332 24.05 -5.88 -8.66
CA ASP A 332 23.53 -6.07 -10.02
C ASP A 332 22.93 -4.74 -10.46
N ASP A 333 23.52 -4.15 -11.51
CA ASP A 333 23.12 -2.84 -12.01
C ASP A 333 21.84 -2.94 -12.86
N TRP A 334 21.32 -1.78 -13.28
CA TRP A 334 20.05 -1.66 -13.99
C TRP A 334 19.93 -2.63 -15.15
N ARG A 335 18.94 -3.52 -15.03
CA ARG A 335 18.51 -4.40 -16.12
C ARG A 335 17.00 -4.44 -16.23
N SER A 336 16.51 -4.67 -17.44
CA SER A 336 15.08 -4.87 -17.63
C SER A 336 14.63 -6.20 -17.03
N TRP A 337 13.41 -6.22 -16.50
CA TRP A 337 12.69 -7.45 -16.18
C TRP A 337 11.46 -7.55 -17.09
N LYS A 338 11.07 -8.78 -17.42
CA LYS A 338 10.06 -9.06 -18.44
C LYS A 338 8.93 -9.92 -17.91
N VAL A 339 7.72 -9.65 -18.37
CA VAL A 339 6.52 -10.48 -18.18
C VAL A 339 5.96 -10.77 -19.57
N GLU A 340 5.71 -12.04 -19.88
CA GLU A 340 5.17 -12.48 -21.18
C GLU A 340 5.95 -11.91 -22.40
N GLY A 341 7.28 -11.77 -22.25
CA GLY A 341 8.17 -11.27 -23.29
C GLY A 341 8.24 -9.74 -23.42
N GLN A 342 7.38 -8.98 -22.72
CA GLN A 342 7.40 -7.53 -22.67
C GLN A 342 8.22 -7.00 -21.49
N VAL A 343 8.87 -5.85 -21.66
CA VAL A 343 9.56 -5.18 -20.55
C VAL A 343 8.53 -4.62 -19.59
N ALA A 344 8.54 -5.13 -18.36
CA ALA A 344 7.66 -4.73 -17.28
C ALA A 344 8.28 -3.65 -16.37
N GLY A 345 9.58 -3.39 -16.53
CA GLY A 345 10.30 -2.31 -15.86
C GLY A 345 11.79 -2.63 -15.72
N TYR A 346 12.45 -1.98 -14.76
CA TYR A 346 13.88 -2.13 -14.51
C TYR A 346 14.14 -2.51 -13.07
N THR A 347 15.21 -3.27 -12.82
CA THR A 347 15.60 -3.68 -11.47
C THR A 347 17.08 -3.49 -11.22
N ARG A 348 17.44 -3.27 -9.95
CA ARG A 348 18.80 -3.15 -9.43
C ARG A 348 18.87 -3.83 -8.05
N SER A 349 19.96 -4.54 -7.77
CA SER A 349 20.17 -5.25 -6.50
C SER A 349 21.36 -4.69 -5.71
N TYR A 350 21.27 -4.74 -4.39
CA TYR A 350 22.24 -4.15 -3.46
C TYR A 350 22.87 -5.21 -2.53
N SER A 351 24.03 -4.87 -1.96
CA SER A 351 24.86 -5.79 -1.16
C SER A 351 24.23 -6.27 0.14
N ASN A 352 23.21 -5.60 0.63
CA ASN A 352 22.42 -6.02 1.79
C ASN A 352 21.29 -7.02 1.43
N GLY A 353 21.20 -7.47 0.18
CA GLY A 353 20.14 -8.37 -0.29
C GLY A 353 18.85 -7.66 -0.72
N MET A 354 18.82 -6.32 -0.67
CA MET A 354 17.68 -5.53 -1.14
C MET A 354 17.64 -5.49 -2.67
N THR A 355 16.43 -5.43 -3.21
CA THR A 355 16.20 -5.18 -4.64
C THR A 355 15.19 -4.10 -4.84
N TYR A 356 15.51 -3.17 -5.73
CA TYR A 356 14.60 -2.15 -6.19
C TYR A 356 14.12 -2.49 -7.60
N ALA A 357 12.84 -2.27 -7.87
CA ALA A 357 12.24 -2.44 -9.19
C ALA A 357 11.31 -1.27 -9.54
N THR A 358 11.44 -0.73 -10.74
CA THR A 358 10.36 0.07 -11.32
C THR A 358 9.35 -0.85 -11.99
N VAL A 359 8.10 -0.44 -11.96
CA VAL A 359 6.99 -1.07 -12.66
C VAL A 359 6.51 -0.10 -13.71
N LYS A 360 6.61 -0.51 -14.99
CA LYS A 360 6.17 0.26 -16.13
C LYS A 360 4.67 0.08 -16.35
N ALA A 361 3.91 1.19 -16.38
CA ALA A 361 2.49 1.19 -16.73
C ALA A 361 2.20 0.66 -18.15
#